data_AF-A0A4Q0YM75-F1
#
_entry.id   AF-A0A4Q0YM75-F1
#
_cell.length_a   1.000
_cell.length_b   1.000
_cell.length_c   1.000
_cell.angle_alpha   90.00
_cell.angle_beta   90.00
_cell.angle_gamma   90.00
#
_symmetry.space_group_name_H-M   'P 1'
#
loop_
_entity.id
_entity.type
_entity.pdbx_description
1 polymer ?
#
loop_
_entity_poly.entity_id
_entity_poly.type
_entity_poly.pdbx_seq_one_letter_code
_entity_poly.pdbx_strand_id
1 'polypeptide(L)'
;MSPTVSWNLSRLSASPCLSFTHNRVSGRSLLQGKFLMNRHPKGFTLIELVVTLVILGVLSVGISGFIGSGVGGYITARDREAVQGEARFAIERVGRELRNAVPNSVTIEKAGQCVSYYPIYASGFYELLPTSLLSAVFADSYAIDVNALKGKKIVFSPQKPDDFDYATTISSVTKETKDDYLMALNSSPGGLSRSSTKRFYVLGNQVQFCFESGQLVRKESLSDDMPLANNVLVSTSVFTLQQISLNSYGLVNVQYTFSQNGETTVFEQEIPVVNVP
;
A
#
# COMPACT_ATOMS: atom_id res chain seq x y z
N MET A 1 21.78 5.82 -39.14
CA MET A 1 22.92 6.47 -38.45
C MET A 1 22.60 6.50 -36.98
N SER A 2 23.23 5.58 -36.24
CA SER A 2 23.01 5.34 -34.81
C SER A 2 24.17 5.94 -34.03
N PRO A 3 23.94 6.48 -32.83
CA PRO A 3 24.99 6.55 -31.82
C PRO A 3 24.62 5.66 -30.63
N THR A 4 25.48 4.66 -30.39
CA THR A 4 25.56 3.90 -29.16
C THR A 4 26.43 4.69 -28.17
N VAL A 5 25.86 5.06 -27.02
CA VAL A 5 26.58 5.67 -25.90
C VAL A 5 27.07 4.55 -24.98
N SER A 6 28.39 4.44 -24.82
CA SER A 6 29.04 3.56 -23.85
C SER A 6 29.25 4.31 -22.53
N TRP A 7 28.78 3.75 -21.42
CA TRP A 7 29.11 4.24 -20.08
C TRP A 7 30.23 3.37 -19.49
N ASN A 8 31.37 4.03 -19.28
CA ASN A 8 32.57 3.48 -18.66
C ASN A 8 32.43 3.56 -17.13
N LEU A 9 32.15 2.43 -16.48
CA LEU A 9 32.13 2.32 -15.03
C LEU A 9 33.52 1.92 -14.54
N SER A 10 34.34 2.91 -14.19
CA SER A 10 35.50 2.68 -13.33
C SER A 10 35.60 3.78 -12.28
N ARG A 11 35.87 3.34 -11.04
CA ARG A 11 36.07 4.09 -9.79
C ARG A 11 34.81 4.40 -9.00
N LEU A 12 34.49 3.50 -8.07
CA LEU A 12 34.15 3.92 -6.71
C LEU A 12 34.95 3.06 -5.71
N SER A 13 35.86 3.78 -5.06
CA SER A 13 36.70 3.45 -3.92
C SER A 13 36.05 2.50 -2.91
N ALA A 14 36.64 1.32 -2.74
CA ALA A 14 36.40 0.43 -1.61
C ALA A 14 36.97 1.07 -0.33
N SER A 15 36.10 1.33 0.65
CA SER A 15 36.47 1.68 2.02
C SER A 15 37.21 0.51 2.67
N PRO A 16 38.40 0.70 3.27
CA PRO A 16 39.08 -0.37 3.97
C PRO A 16 38.39 -0.70 5.30
N CYS A 17 38.05 -1.97 5.47
CA CYS A 17 37.71 -2.57 6.77
C CYS A 17 38.83 -2.29 7.79
N LEU A 18 38.44 -1.81 8.96
CA LEU A 18 39.31 -1.72 10.14
C LEU A 18 39.82 -3.12 10.50
N SER A 19 41.08 -3.38 10.17
CA SER A 19 41.82 -4.56 10.61
C SER A 19 42.26 -4.32 12.06
N PHE A 20 41.69 -5.09 12.99
CA PHE A 20 42.07 -5.05 14.40
C PHE A 20 43.43 -5.74 14.57
N THR A 21 44.50 -4.94 14.60
CA THR A 21 45.85 -5.44 14.89
C THR A 21 45.95 -5.80 16.37
N HIS A 22 46.13 -7.08 16.67
CA HIS A 22 46.51 -7.54 17.99
C HIS A 22 47.89 -6.98 18.35
N ASN A 23 47.92 -6.07 19.33
CA ASN A 23 49.15 -5.52 19.87
C ASN A 23 49.83 -6.61 20.74
N ARG A 24 50.99 -7.10 20.30
CA ARG A 24 51.77 -8.12 20.99
C ARG A 24 52.70 -7.43 21.99
N VAL A 25 52.28 -7.32 23.25
CA VAL A 25 53.14 -6.83 24.34
C VAL A 25 54.21 -7.89 24.63
N SER A 26 55.45 -7.50 24.41
CA SER A 26 56.67 -8.21 24.79
C SER A 26 57.15 -7.73 26.16
N GLY A 27 57.54 -8.67 27.03
CA GLY A 27 58.44 -8.41 28.13
C GLY A 27 57.82 -8.51 29.54
N ARG A 28 58.02 -9.65 30.20
CA ARG A 28 59.11 -9.84 31.17
C ARG A 28 58.92 -11.16 31.91
N SER A 29 59.90 -12.04 31.70
CA SER A 29 60.26 -13.11 32.61
C SER A 29 60.50 -12.54 34.00
N LEU A 30 59.58 -12.84 34.93
CA LEU A 30 59.88 -12.88 36.36
C LEU A 30 59.49 -14.27 36.83
N LEU A 31 60.52 -15.00 37.24
CA LEU A 31 60.44 -16.24 38.00
C LEU A 31 59.52 -16.04 39.21
N GLN A 32 58.27 -16.47 39.10
CA GLN A 32 57.46 -16.78 40.27
C GLN A 32 57.42 -18.29 40.41
N GLY A 33 58.06 -18.76 41.48
CA GLY A 33 58.04 -20.15 41.90
C GLY A 33 56.62 -20.68 41.87
N LYS A 34 56.44 -21.77 41.14
CA LYS A 34 55.26 -22.62 41.17
C LYS A 34 55.14 -23.19 42.58
N PHE A 35 54.57 -22.43 43.51
CA PHE A 35 53.97 -23.01 44.69
C PHE A 35 52.73 -23.75 44.16
N LEU A 36 52.90 -25.04 43.87
CA LEU A 36 51.76 -25.94 43.72
C LEU A 36 51.11 -26.02 45.10
N MET A 37 50.30 -25.01 45.41
CA MET A 37 49.33 -25.06 46.49
C MET A 37 48.39 -26.20 46.11
N ASN A 38 48.67 -27.37 46.68
CA ASN A 38 47.82 -28.54 46.62
C ASN A 38 46.48 -28.13 47.25
N ARG A 39 45.57 -27.57 46.45
CA ARG A 39 44.20 -27.37 46.87
C ARG A 39 43.63 -28.77 47.00
N HIS A 40 43.64 -29.29 48.22
CA HIS A 40 42.78 -30.41 48.56
C HIS A 40 41.38 -30.07 48.07
N PRO A 41 40.75 -30.90 47.22
CA PRO A 41 39.35 -30.69 46.88
C PRO A 41 38.59 -30.72 48.22
N LYS A 42 38.12 -29.56 48.66
CA LYS A 42 37.23 -29.49 49.82
C LYS A 42 35.97 -30.22 49.39
N GLY A 43 35.73 -31.39 49.99
CA GLY A 43 34.51 -32.16 49.74
C GLY A 43 33.29 -31.32 50.11
N PHE A 44 32.30 -31.30 49.22
CA PHE A 44 31.00 -30.70 49.48
C PHE A 44 30.36 -31.43 50.68
N THR A 45 29.88 -30.68 51.67
CA THR A 45 29.15 -31.31 52.77
C THR A 45 27.74 -31.69 52.29
N LEU A 46 27.18 -32.77 52.83
CA LEU A 46 25.82 -33.22 52.46
C LEU A 46 24.78 -32.11 52.70
N ILE A 47 24.94 -31.35 53.78
CA ILE A 47 24.04 -30.23 54.10
C ILE A 47 24.11 -29.10 53.06
N GLU A 48 25.28 -28.79 52.51
CA GLU A 48 25.46 -27.75 51.50
C GLU A 48 24.76 -28.14 50.18
N LEU A 49 24.80 -29.42 49.81
CA LEU A 49 24.05 -29.94 48.65
C LEU A 49 22.52 -29.84 48.88
N VAL A 50 22.04 -30.20 50.07
CA VAL A 50 20.60 -30.17 50.36
C VAL A 50 20.06 -28.73 50.36
N VAL A 51 20.76 -27.81 51.02
CA VAL A 51 20.32 -26.40 51.09
C VAL A 51 20.31 -25.75 49.71
N THR A 52 21.31 -26.03 48.86
CA THR A 52 21.35 -25.49 47.49
C THR A 52 20.23 -26.02 46.62
N LEU A 53 19.88 -27.30 46.70
CA LEU A 53 18.74 -27.86 45.96
C LEU A 53 17.41 -27.22 46.37
N VAL A 54 17.21 -26.98 47.68
CA VAL A 54 16.01 -26.31 48.19
C VAL A 54 15.93 -24.87 47.69
N ILE A 55 17.03 -24.11 47.76
CA ILE A 55 17.07 -22.73 47.27
C ILE A 55 16.81 -22.67 45.77
N LEU A 56 17.46 -23.53 44.97
CA LEU A 56 17.24 -23.60 43.53
C LEU A 56 15.79 -23.97 43.19
N GLY A 57 15.17 -24.87 43.95
CA GLY A 57 13.76 -25.22 43.79
C GLY A 57 12.84 -24.01 43.95
N VAL A 58 12.98 -23.26 45.04
CA VAL A 58 12.15 -22.06 45.30
C VAL A 58 12.38 -20.98 44.25
N LEU A 59 13.64 -20.72 43.89
CA LEU A 59 13.99 -19.73 42.86
C LEU A 59 13.45 -20.10 41.48
N SER A 60 13.54 -21.38 41.11
CA SER A 60 13.07 -21.86 39.80
C SER A 60 11.58 -21.63 39.61
N VAL A 61 10.77 -21.86 40.66
CA VAL A 61 9.32 -21.60 40.62
C VAL A 61 9.04 -20.11 40.43
N GLY A 62 9.75 -19.24 41.15
CA GLY A 62 9.60 -17.79 41.02
C GLY A 62 9.94 -17.27 39.62
N ILE A 63 11.09 -17.69 39.08
CA ILE A 63 11.56 -17.27 37.75
C ILE A 63 10.61 -17.75 36.65
N SER A 64 10.09 -18.97 36.76
CA SER A 64 9.15 -19.53 35.78
C SER A 64 7.90 -18.65 35.59
N GLY A 65 7.31 -18.15 36.69
CA GLY A 65 6.14 -17.27 36.63
C GLY A 65 6.42 -15.93 35.95
N PHE A 66 7.58 -15.32 36.23
CA PHE A 66 7.99 -14.07 35.58
C PHE A 66 8.23 -14.25 34.09
N ILE A 67 8.89 -15.35 33.68
CA ILE A 67 9.11 -15.66 32.25
C ILE A 67 7.77 -15.87 31.54
N GLY A 68 6.85 -16.66 32.11
CA GLY A 68 5.55 -16.91 31.52
C GLY A 68 4.74 -15.64 31.29
N SER A 69 4.70 -14.76 32.29
CA SER A 69 4.02 -13.46 32.20
C SER A 69 4.69 -12.54 31.17
N GLY A 70 6.03 -12.53 31.12
CA GLY A 70 6.79 -11.73 30.16
C GLY A 70 6.57 -12.17 28.71
N VAL A 71 6.55 -13.48 28.45
CA VAL A 71 6.26 -14.04 27.11
C VAL A 71 4.81 -13.75 26.70
N GLY A 72 3.84 -13.91 27.60
CA GLY A 72 2.43 -13.60 27.32
C GLY A 72 2.21 -12.13 26.97
N GLY A 73 2.85 -11.22 27.70
CA GLY A 73 2.83 -9.79 27.40
C GLY A 73 3.45 -9.46 26.04
N TYR A 74 4.59 -10.10 25.71
CA TYR A 74 5.23 -9.93 24.41
C TYR A 74 4.35 -10.40 23.24
N ILE A 75 3.70 -11.56 23.36
CA ILE A 75 2.80 -12.09 22.32
C ILE A 75 1.62 -11.13 22.13
N THR A 76 0.98 -10.70 23.22
CA THR A 76 -0.16 -9.76 23.15
C THR A 76 0.22 -8.45 22.48
N ALA A 77 1.40 -7.90 22.81
CA ALA A 77 1.92 -6.70 22.17
C ALA A 77 2.16 -6.92 20.67
N ARG A 78 2.73 -8.06 20.28
CA ARG A 78 2.96 -8.42 18.88
C ARG A 78 1.68 -8.57 18.08
N ASP A 79 0.66 -9.23 18.62
CA ASP A 79 -0.63 -9.39 17.93
C ASP A 79 -1.29 -8.04 17.68
N ARG A 80 -1.22 -7.13 18.66
CA ARG A 80 -1.73 -5.77 18.54
C ARG A 80 -0.96 -4.94 17.51
N GLU A 81 0.37 -5.05 17.48
CA GLU A 81 1.20 -4.41 16.45
C GLU A 81 0.83 -4.91 15.04
N ALA A 82 0.60 -6.22 14.88
CA ALA A 82 0.26 -6.81 13.59
C ALA A 82 -1.08 -6.27 13.06
N VAL A 83 -2.13 -6.24 13.89
CA VAL A 83 -3.45 -5.71 13.50
C VAL A 83 -3.41 -4.21 13.22
N GLN A 84 -2.66 -3.44 14.00
CA GLN A 84 -2.47 -2.02 13.70
C GLN A 84 -1.70 -1.80 12.38
N GLY A 85 -0.73 -2.65 12.08
CA GLY A 85 0.00 -2.63 10.81
C GLY A 85 -0.90 -2.93 9.61
N GLU A 86 -1.72 -3.97 9.71
CA GLU A 86 -2.71 -4.35 8.69
C GLU A 86 -3.74 -3.24 8.45
N ALA A 87 -4.29 -2.67 9.52
CA ALA A 87 -5.23 -1.55 9.45
C ALA A 87 -4.62 -0.34 8.71
N ARG A 88 -3.40 0.07 9.10
CA ARG A 88 -2.71 1.20 8.46
C ARG A 88 -2.42 0.93 6.99
N PHE A 89 -1.98 -0.28 6.65
CA PHE A 89 -1.74 -0.66 5.26
C PHE A 89 -3.03 -0.56 4.43
N ALA A 90 -4.15 -1.08 4.94
CA ALA A 90 -5.43 -1.05 4.23
C ALA A 90 -5.95 0.39 4.05
N ILE A 91 -5.88 1.21 5.08
CA ILE A 91 -6.28 2.64 5.05
C ILE A 91 -5.44 3.41 4.02
N GLU A 92 -4.11 3.26 4.05
CA GLU A 92 -3.22 3.91 3.09
C GLU A 92 -3.45 3.41 1.66
N ARG A 93 -3.71 2.11 1.49
CA ARG A 93 -3.99 1.52 0.19
C ARG A 93 -5.29 2.07 -0.41
N VAL A 94 -6.37 2.10 0.37
CA VAL A 94 -7.67 2.67 -0.05
C VAL A 94 -7.53 4.14 -0.40
N GLY A 95 -6.89 4.92 0.49
CA GLY A 95 -6.63 6.35 0.27
C GLY A 95 -5.85 6.63 -1.02
N ARG A 96 -4.77 5.88 -1.28
CA ARG A 96 -3.95 6.05 -2.49
C ARG A 96 -4.72 5.67 -3.76
N GLU A 97 -5.49 4.60 -3.71
CA GLU A 97 -6.25 4.12 -4.85
C GLU A 97 -7.41 5.05 -5.22
N LEU A 98 -8.17 5.55 -4.24
CA LEU A 98 -9.27 6.49 -4.46
C LEU A 98 -8.81 7.86 -4.98
N ARG A 99 -7.60 8.32 -4.61
CA ARG A 99 -7.02 9.54 -5.17
C ARG A 99 -6.74 9.45 -6.68
N ASN A 100 -6.61 8.24 -7.22
CA ASN A 100 -6.45 7.99 -8.65
C ASN A 100 -7.79 7.71 -9.36
N ALA A 101 -8.92 8.08 -8.76
CA ALA A 101 -10.22 7.97 -9.38
C ALA A 101 -10.40 9.00 -10.51
N VAL A 102 -11.07 8.59 -11.57
CA VAL A 102 -11.55 9.50 -12.61
C VAL A 102 -12.52 10.50 -11.97
N PRO A 103 -12.47 11.80 -12.32
CA PRO A 103 -13.35 12.78 -11.70
C PRO A 103 -14.82 12.41 -11.80
N ASN A 104 -15.59 12.65 -10.73
CA ASN A 104 -17.01 12.28 -10.63
C ASN A 104 -17.33 10.77 -10.74
N SER A 105 -16.33 9.86 -10.74
CA SER A 105 -16.57 8.40 -10.84
C SER A 105 -16.88 7.71 -9.51
N VAL A 106 -16.58 8.36 -8.39
CA VAL A 106 -16.71 7.75 -7.06
C VAL A 106 -18.18 7.69 -6.68
N THR A 107 -18.67 6.51 -6.33
CA THR A 107 -20.03 6.29 -5.87
C THR A 107 -20.05 5.47 -4.59
N ILE A 108 -21.05 5.75 -3.74
CA ILE A 108 -21.28 5.03 -2.49
C ILE A 108 -22.45 4.08 -2.68
N GLU A 109 -22.24 2.82 -2.35
CA GLU A 109 -23.19 1.73 -2.56
C GLU A 109 -23.55 1.05 -1.24
N LYS A 110 -24.61 0.25 -1.24
CA LYS A 110 -25.04 -0.59 -0.10
C LYS A 110 -25.09 0.19 1.23
N ALA A 111 -25.73 1.38 1.20
CA ALA A 111 -25.85 2.25 2.37
C ALA A 111 -24.51 2.62 3.05
N GLY A 112 -23.43 2.76 2.27
CA GLY A 112 -22.11 3.14 2.78
C GLY A 112 -21.19 1.95 3.09
N GLN A 113 -21.61 0.71 2.85
CA GLN A 113 -20.72 -0.44 3.05
C GLN A 113 -19.69 -0.61 1.94
N CYS A 114 -19.97 -0.09 0.75
CA CYS A 114 -19.05 -0.16 -0.37
C CYS A 114 -18.85 1.21 -1.03
N VAL A 115 -17.64 1.44 -1.51
CA VAL A 115 -17.31 2.54 -2.42
C VAL A 115 -16.80 1.97 -3.73
N SER A 116 -17.30 2.45 -4.86
CA SER A 116 -16.80 2.06 -6.19
C SER A 116 -16.35 3.28 -6.99
N TYR A 117 -15.40 3.06 -7.89
CA TYR A 117 -14.86 4.11 -8.75
C TYR A 117 -14.18 3.52 -9.98
N TYR A 118 -13.91 4.37 -10.97
CA TYR A 118 -13.07 4.03 -12.11
C TYR A 118 -11.67 4.62 -11.91
N PRO A 119 -10.60 3.81 -11.89
CA PRO A 119 -9.24 4.34 -11.85
C PRO A 119 -8.87 4.98 -13.19
N ILE A 120 -8.05 6.03 -13.16
CA ILE A 120 -7.49 6.64 -14.37
C ILE A 120 -6.43 5.68 -14.95
N TYR A 121 -6.70 5.12 -16.13
CA TYR A 121 -5.71 4.36 -16.89
C TYR A 121 -4.82 5.29 -17.72
N ALA A 122 -5.44 6.24 -18.42
CA ALA A 122 -4.77 7.31 -19.14
C ALA A 122 -5.69 8.54 -19.19
N SER A 123 -5.11 9.72 -19.40
CA SER A 123 -5.87 10.97 -19.57
C SER A 123 -5.17 11.89 -20.55
N GLY A 124 -5.90 12.86 -21.07
CA GLY A 124 -5.37 13.78 -22.05
C GLY A 124 -6.38 14.77 -22.57
N PHE A 125 -5.97 15.48 -23.62
CA PHE A 125 -6.80 16.42 -24.36
C PHE A 125 -7.12 15.91 -25.75
N TYR A 126 -8.29 16.25 -26.28
CA TYR A 126 -8.69 15.85 -27.62
C TYR A 126 -9.20 17.01 -28.48
N GLU A 127 -9.09 16.83 -29.79
CA GLU A 127 -9.76 17.65 -30.78
C GLU A 127 -10.59 16.78 -31.73
N LEU A 128 -11.76 17.28 -32.09
CA LEU A 128 -12.65 16.62 -33.05
C LEU A 128 -12.16 16.93 -34.47
N LEU A 129 -11.77 15.89 -35.20
CA LEU A 129 -11.48 16.02 -36.62
C LEU A 129 -12.76 15.91 -37.45
N PRO A 130 -12.82 16.51 -38.66
CA PRO A 130 -13.95 16.37 -39.58
C PRO A 130 -14.25 14.92 -40.00
N THR A 131 -13.31 14.00 -39.78
CA THR A 131 -13.34 12.60 -40.22
C THR A 131 -13.93 11.63 -39.19
N SER A 132 -14.64 12.13 -38.15
CA SER A 132 -15.14 11.34 -37.00
C SER A 132 -14.04 10.68 -36.14
N LEU A 133 -12.77 10.97 -36.44
CA LEU A 133 -11.63 10.64 -35.60
C LEU A 133 -11.39 11.73 -34.57
N LEU A 134 -10.65 11.38 -33.52
CA LEU A 134 -10.16 12.29 -32.51
C LEU A 134 -8.64 12.42 -32.64
N SER A 135 -8.15 13.66 -32.64
CA SER A 135 -6.74 13.92 -32.30
C SER A 135 -6.65 13.90 -30.78
N ALA A 136 -5.72 13.15 -30.20
CA ALA A 136 -5.56 12.99 -28.76
C ALA A 136 -4.11 13.23 -28.36
N VAL A 137 -3.92 14.05 -27.32
CA VAL A 137 -2.63 14.31 -26.68
C VAL A 137 -2.73 13.82 -25.25
N PHE A 138 -1.95 12.79 -24.90
CA PHE A 138 -1.97 12.23 -23.56
C PHE A 138 -1.08 13.02 -22.59
N ALA A 139 -1.50 13.11 -21.34
CA ALA A 139 -0.74 13.80 -20.29
C ALA A 139 0.61 13.12 -19.98
N ASP A 140 0.71 11.80 -20.18
CA ASP A 140 1.94 11.01 -20.02
C ASP A 140 2.21 10.17 -21.28
N SER A 141 2.62 10.83 -22.36
CA SER A 141 2.77 10.21 -23.69
C SER A 141 3.88 9.16 -23.78
N TYR A 142 4.83 9.14 -22.83
CA TYR A 142 5.98 8.21 -22.85
C TYR A 142 5.65 6.84 -22.27
N ALA A 143 4.67 6.74 -21.37
CA ALA A 143 4.32 5.50 -20.67
C ALA A 143 3.19 4.69 -21.32
N ILE A 144 2.60 5.17 -22.42
CA ILE A 144 1.37 4.61 -22.98
C ILE A 144 1.65 3.54 -24.03
N ASP A 145 1.21 2.32 -23.73
CA ASP A 145 1.05 1.26 -24.72
C ASP A 145 -0.27 1.46 -25.48
N VAL A 146 -0.17 1.88 -26.74
CA VAL A 146 -1.34 2.11 -27.62
C VAL A 146 -2.18 0.85 -27.84
N ASN A 147 -1.56 -0.34 -27.78
CA ASN A 147 -2.29 -1.60 -27.96
C ASN A 147 -3.16 -1.89 -26.74
N ALA A 148 -2.69 -1.53 -25.54
CA ALA A 148 -3.44 -1.70 -24.30
C ALA A 148 -4.65 -0.77 -24.20
N LEU A 149 -4.70 0.33 -24.97
CA LEU A 149 -5.86 1.22 -25.03
C LEU A 149 -7.05 0.62 -25.80
N LYS A 150 -6.79 -0.27 -26.77
CA LYS A 150 -7.84 -0.87 -27.58
C LYS A 150 -8.80 -1.68 -26.70
N GLY A 151 -10.11 -1.46 -26.86
CA GLY A 151 -11.14 -2.13 -26.08
C GLY A 151 -11.42 -1.50 -24.71
N LYS A 152 -10.60 -0.55 -24.25
CA LYS A 152 -10.89 0.19 -23.01
C LYS A 152 -12.01 1.20 -23.21
N LYS A 153 -12.71 1.50 -22.13
CA LYS A 153 -13.73 2.56 -22.11
C LYS A 153 -13.08 3.93 -21.97
N ILE A 154 -13.68 4.94 -22.58
CA ILE A 154 -13.26 6.34 -22.51
C ILE A 154 -14.46 7.24 -22.24
N VAL A 155 -14.25 8.23 -21.39
CA VAL A 155 -15.24 9.26 -21.05
C VAL A 155 -14.64 10.65 -21.29
N PHE A 156 -15.49 11.62 -21.62
CA PHE A 156 -15.09 12.98 -21.97
C PHE A 156 -15.65 13.97 -20.97
N SER A 157 -14.75 14.66 -20.27
CA SER A 157 -15.05 15.67 -19.23
C SER A 157 -16.27 15.34 -18.33
N PRO A 158 -16.24 14.22 -17.57
CA PRO A 158 -17.37 13.82 -16.73
C PRO A 158 -17.65 14.86 -15.64
N GLN A 159 -18.87 15.38 -15.61
CA GLN A 159 -19.37 16.36 -14.63
C GLN A 159 -20.29 15.72 -13.58
N LYS A 160 -20.88 14.56 -13.89
CA LYS A 160 -21.73 13.81 -12.99
C LYS A 160 -21.55 12.29 -13.15
N PRO A 161 -21.93 11.48 -12.14
CA PRO A 161 -21.82 10.02 -12.22
C PRO A 161 -22.52 9.39 -13.43
N ASP A 162 -23.65 9.94 -13.89
CA ASP A 162 -24.35 9.42 -15.07
C ASP A 162 -23.54 9.56 -16.38
N ASP A 163 -22.52 10.43 -16.42
CA ASP A 163 -21.73 10.63 -17.65
C ASP A 163 -20.93 9.36 -18.03
N PHE A 164 -20.72 8.46 -17.07
CA PHE A 164 -20.05 7.18 -17.26
C PHE A 164 -20.93 6.17 -18.02
N ASP A 165 -22.25 6.33 -18.03
CA ASP A 165 -23.16 5.51 -18.84
C ASP A 165 -22.98 5.75 -20.34
N TYR A 166 -22.49 6.94 -20.71
CA TYR A 166 -22.17 7.32 -22.08
C TYR A 166 -20.73 7.01 -22.47
N ALA A 167 -19.95 6.36 -21.60
CA ALA A 167 -18.59 5.95 -21.93
C ALA A 167 -18.60 4.98 -23.12
N THR A 168 -17.79 5.25 -24.13
CA THR A 168 -17.66 4.40 -25.31
C THR A 168 -16.36 3.59 -25.27
N THR A 169 -16.21 2.67 -26.19
CA THR A 169 -14.99 1.86 -26.34
C THR A 169 -14.07 2.43 -27.41
N ILE A 170 -12.78 2.46 -27.11
CA ILE A 170 -11.72 2.79 -28.05
C ILE A 170 -11.57 1.64 -29.06
N SER A 171 -11.77 1.93 -30.35
CA SER A 171 -11.71 0.94 -31.42
C SER A 171 -10.29 0.77 -31.97
N SER A 172 -9.57 1.88 -32.13
CA SER A 172 -8.16 1.91 -32.51
C SER A 172 -7.46 3.17 -32.01
N VAL A 173 -6.15 3.06 -31.74
CA VAL A 173 -5.27 4.19 -31.47
C VAL A 173 -4.03 4.05 -32.35
N THR A 174 -3.71 5.09 -33.09
CA THR A 174 -2.53 5.16 -33.96
C THR A 174 -1.71 6.37 -33.55
N LYS A 175 -0.40 6.18 -33.38
CA LYS A 175 0.53 7.26 -33.06
C LYS A 175 0.97 7.94 -34.35
N GLU A 176 0.67 9.23 -34.51
CA GLU A 176 1.05 10.00 -35.71
C GLU A 176 2.40 10.69 -35.51
N THR A 177 2.53 11.43 -34.41
CA THR A 177 3.75 12.19 -34.06
C THR A 177 4.28 11.73 -32.70
N LYS A 178 5.24 12.47 -32.14
CA LYS A 178 5.81 12.15 -30.82
C LYS A 178 4.73 12.15 -29.72
N ASP A 179 3.77 13.07 -29.81
CA ASP A 179 2.77 13.35 -28.77
C ASP A 179 1.31 13.34 -29.27
N ASP A 180 1.07 13.30 -30.59
CA ASP A 180 -0.27 13.23 -31.17
C ASP A 180 -0.66 11.80 -31.56
N TYR A 181 -1.89 11.47 -31.23
CA TYR A 181 -2.49 10.17 -31.50
C TYR A 181 -3.83 10.36 -32.21
N LEU A 182 -4.08 9.55 -33.24
CA LEU A 182 -5.40 9.41 -33.83
C LEU A 182 -6.15 8.29 -33.13
N MET A 183 -7.33 8.62 -32.63
CA MET A 183 -8.21 7.69 -31.95
C MET A 183 -9.53 7.56 -32.71
N ALA A 184 -9.96 6.32 -32.90
CA ALA A 184 -11.28 5.98 -33.36
C ALA A 184 -12.09 5.37 -32.21
N LEU A 185 -13.39 5.65 -32.20
CA LEU A 185 -14.33 5.18 -31.18
C LEU A 185 -15.40 4.31 -31.84
N ASN A 186 -15.94 3.33 -31.10
CA ASN A 186 -17.02 2.47 -31.61
C ASN A 186 -18.35 3.21 -31.78
N SER A 187 -18.55 4.29 -31.04
CA SER A 187 -19.71 5.17 -31.12
C SER A 187 -19.31 6.60 -30.72
N SER A 188 -20.18 7.58 -30.98
CA SER A 188 -19.98 8.95 -30.48
C SER A 188 -20.48 9.05 -29.03
N PRO A 189 -19.60 9.18 -28.03
CA PRO A 189 -19.99 9.31 -26.64
C PRO A 189 -20.65 10.66 -26.34
N GLY A 190 -21.50 10.65 -25.32
CA GLY A 190 -22.05 11.86 -24.73
C GLY A 190 -20.91 12.81 -24.30
N GLY A 191 -21.11 14.12 -24.48
CA GLY A 191 -20.17 15.13 -23.99
C GLY A 191 -19.04 15.54 -24.95
N LEU A 192 -18.74 14.79 -26.01
CA LEU A 192 -17.66 15.11 -26.97
C LEU A 192 -17.73 16.51 -27.58
N SER A 193 -18.91 16.90 -28.09
CA SER A 193 -19.07 18.22 -28.71
C SER A 193 -19.25 19.33 -27.65
N ARG A 194 -19.77 18.98 -26.47
CA ARG A 194 -20.23 19.93 -25.44
C ARG A 194 -19.15 20.28 -24.41
N SER A 195 -18.07 19.51 -24.33
CA SER A 195 -16.96 19.78 -23.43
C SER A 195 -16.18 21.02 -23.88
N SER A 196 -16.07 21.99 -22.97
CA SER A 196 -15.22 23.17 -23.13
C SER A 196 -13.75 22.90 -22.76
N THR A 197 -13.49 21.96 -21.84
CA THR A 197 -12.13 21.62 -21.39
C THR A 197 -11.39 20.68 -22.33
N LYS A 198 -12.12 20.03 -23.25
CA LYS A 198 -11.56 19.11 -24.25
C LYS A 198 -10.71 18.01 -23.63
N ARG A 199 -11.08 17.54 -22.44
CA ARG A 199 -10.37 16.48 -21.72
C ARG A 199 -11.06 15.12 -21.86
N PHE A 200 -10.26 14.08 -21.83
CA PHE A 200 -10.72 12.70 -21.81
C PHE A 200 -10.01 11.89 -20.73
N TYR A 201 -10.69 10.83 -20.29
CA TYR A 201 -10.17 9.85 -19.35
C TYR A 201 -10.44 8.45 -19.89
N VAL A 202 -9.38 7.67 -20.04
CA VAL A 202 -9.47 6.24 -20.33
C VAL A 202 -9.63 5.52 -19.00
N LEU A 203 -10.71 4.75 -18.89
CA LEU A 203 -11.09 4.06 -17.67
C LEU A 203 -10.27 2.77 -17.51
N GLY A 204 -9.74 2.54 -16.31
CA GLY A 204 -9.39 1.18 -15.89
C GLY A 204 -10.64 0.37 -15.54
N ASN A 205 -10.43 -0.88 -15.12
CA ASN A 205 -11.55 -1.70 -14.65
C ASN A 205 -12.14 -1.08 -13.39
N GLN A 206 -13.46 -1.21 -13.21
CA GLN A 206 -14.11 -0.70 -12.01
C GLN A 206 -13.56 -1.41 -10.77
N VAL A 207 -13.17 -0.63 -9.77
CA VAL A 207 -12.68 -1.11 -8.48
C VAL A 207 -13.73 -0.78 -7.42
N GLN A 208 -13.93 -1.71 -6.49
CA GLN A 208 -14.84 -1.56 -5.36
C GLN A 208 -14.11 -1.95 -4.07
N PHE A 209 -14.25 -1.13 -3.03
CA PHE A 209 -13.87 -1.51 -1.67
C PHE A 209 -15.15 -1.75 -0.86
N CYS A 210 -15.23 -2.88 -0.17
CA CYS A 210 -16.40 -3.26 0.62
C CYS A 210 -16.02 -3.71 2.02
N PHE A 211 -16.79 -3.28 3.01
CA PHE A 211 -16.84 -3.90 4.32
C PHE A 211 -17.83 -5.08 4.28
N GLU A 212 -17.31 -6.30 4.34
CA GLU A 212 -18.12 -7.52 4.26
C GLU A 212 -17.47 -8.67 5.00
N SER A 213 -18.27 -9.56 5.60
CA SER A 213 -17.79 -10.79 6.23
C SER A 213 -16.66 -10.61 7.27
N GLY A 214 -16.64 -9.48 7.98
CA GLY A 214 -15.59 -9.17 8.95
C GLY A 214 -14.27 -8.67 8.35
N GLN A 215 -14.28 -8.30 7.06
CA GLN A 215 -13.11 -7.89 6.30
C GLN A 215 -13.37 -6.58 5.53
N LEU A 216 -12.27 -5.93 5.17
CA LEU A 216 -12.24 -4.93 4.10
C LEU A 216 -11.67 -5.60 2.86
N VAL A 217 -12.48 -5.69 1.80
CA VAL A 217 -12.14 -6.41 0.57
C VAL A 217 -12.08 -5.44 -0.60
N ARG A 218 -11.04 -5.56 -1.44
CA ARG A 218 -10.93 -4.92 -2.74
C ARG A 218 -11.42 -5.88 -3.82
N LYS A 219 -12.38 -5.46 -4.62
CA LYS A 219 -12.92 -6.18 -5.77
C LYS A 219 -12.63 -5.40 -7.04
N GLU A 220 -12.35 -6.10 -8.13
CA GLU A 220 -12.16 -5.49 -9.44
C GLU A 220 -12.86 -6.35 -10.48
N SER A 221 -13.47 -5.71 -11.48
CA SER A 221 -14.10 -6.44 -12.58
C SER A 221 -13.10 -7.42 -13.22
N LEU A 222 -13.47 -8.70 -13.31
CA LEU A 222 -12.65 -9.77 -13.92
C LEU A 222 -11.42 -10.21 -13.11
N SER A 223 -11.33 -9.87 -11.82
CA SER A 223 -10.27 -10.33 -10.90
C SER A 223 -10.86 -10.97 -9.64
N ASP A 224 -10.07 -11.79 -8.98
CA ASP A 224 -10.45 -12.36 -7.68
C ASP A 224 -10.50 -11.29 -6.59
N ASP A 225 -11.38 -11.51 -5.61
CA ASP A 225 -11.51 -10.65 -4.43
C ASP A 225 -10.23 -10.66 -3.59
N MET A 226 -9.71 -9.48 -3.26
CA MET A 226 -8.46 -9.30 -2.51
C MET A 226 -8.75 -8.75 -1.11
N PRO A 227 -8.60 -9.54 -0.04
CA PRO A 227 -8.75 -9.02 1.32
C PRO A 227 -7.61 -8.05 1.65
N LEU A 228 -7.96 -6.87 2.15
CA LEU A 228 -7.02 -5.83 2.59
C LEU A 228 -6.81 -5.82 4.10
N ALA A 229 -7.87 -6.10 4.84
CA ALA A 229 -7.80 -6.21 6.29
C ALA A 229 -8.86 -7.17 6.85
N ASN A 230 -8.52 -7.81 7.96
CA ASN A 230 -9.39 -8.67 8.76
C ASN A 230 -9.88 -7.96 10.04
N ASN A 231 -10.79 -8.62 10.75
CA ASN A 231 -11.32 -8.16 12.03
C ASN A 231 -12.03 -6.80 11.95
N VAL A 232 -12.67 -6.51 10.80
CA VAL A 232 -13.41 -5.27 10.57
C VAL A 232 -14.85 -5.42 11.06
N LEU A 233 -15.30 -4.48 11.88
CA LEU A 233 -16.68 -4.41 12.33
C LEU A 233 -17.52 -3.69 11.25
N VAL A 234 -18.20 -4.48 10.42
CA VAL A 234 -18.98 -4.00 9.26
C VAL A 234 -20.12 -3.06 9.65
N SER A 235 -20.72 -3.25 10.83
CA SER A 235 -21.88 -2.46 11.28
C SER A 235 -21.55 -1.01 11.62
N THR A 236 -20.28 -0.68 11.88
CA THR A 236 -19.82 0.66 12.23
C THR A 236 -18.75 1.19 11.28
N SER A 237 -18.36 0.41 10.27
CA SER A 237 -17.45 0.86 9.23
C SER A 237 -18.25 1.34 8.04
N VAL A 238 -18.00 2.57 7.58
CA VAL A 238 -18.85 3.23 6.59
C VAL A 238 -18.04 4.18 5.70
N PHE A 239 -18.36 4.15 4.42
CA PHE A 239 -17.95 5.13 3.42
C PHE A 239 -19.05 6.18 3.26
N THR A 240 -18.67 7.45 3.30
CA THR A 240 -19.57 8.57 3.03
C THR A 240 -18.91 9.50 2.02
N LEU A 241 -19.71 9.99 1.06
CA LEU A 241 -19.24 10.94 0.07
C LEU A 241 -19.84 12.29 0.38
N GLN A 242 -18.98 13.25 0.70
CA GLN A 242 -19.36 14.64 0.87
C GLN A 242 -18.91 15.43 -0.37
N GLN A 243 -19.89 15.92 -1.13
CA GLN A 243 -19.62 16.84 -2.24
C GLN A 243 -19.64 18.28 -1.71
N ILE A 244 -18.50 18.97 -1.79
CA ILE A 244 -18.37 20.37 -1.36
C ILE A 244 -18.96 21.30 -2.43
N SER A 245 -18.73 21.00 -3.71
CA SER A 245 -19.38 21.62 -4.87
C SER A 245 -19.12 20.79 -6.14
N LEU A 246 -19.94 20.98 -7.18
CA LEU A 246 -19.77 20.30 -8.48
C LEU A 246 -18.45 20.66 -9.19
N ASN A 247 -17.78 21.75 -8.81
CA ASN A 247 -16.56 22.28 -9.44
C ASN A 247 -15.35 22.30 -8.49
N SER A 248 -15.34 21.54 -7.40
CA SER A 248 -14.24 21.47 -6.42
C SER A 248 -13.70 20.04 -6.23
N TYR A 249 -12.92 19.79 -5.20
CA TYR A 249 -12.64 18.42 -4.74
C TYR A 249 -13.88 17.84 -4.04
N GLY A 250 -14.09 16.54 -4.18
CA GLY A 250 -14.97 15.76 -3.31
C GLY A 250 -14.18 15.21 -2.13
N LEU A 251 -14.84 14.95 -1.01
CA LEU A 251 -14.24 14.26 0.13
C LEU A 251 -14.95 12.94 0.33
N VAL A 252 -14.18 11.85 0.28
CA VAL A 252 -14.65 10.54 0.75
C VAL A 252 -14.20 10.41 2.20
N ASN A 253 -15.16 10.42 3.12
CA ASN A 253 -14.91 10.18 4.53
C ASN A 253 -15.14 8.71 4.81
N VAL A 254 -14.14 8.05 5.37
CA VAL A 254 -14.20 6.62 5.68
C VAL A 254 -13.95 6.43 7.16
N GLN A 255 -14.89 5.76 7.82
CA GLN A 255 -14.72 5.26 9.17
C GLN A 255 -14.40 3.77 9.11
N TYR A 256 -13.25 3.38 9.66
CA TYR A 256 -12.82 2.00 9.79
C TYR A 256 -12.90 1.60 11.25
N THR A 257 -13.66 0.55 11.57
CA THR A 257 -13.70 0.00 12.92
C THR A 257 -13.11 -1.40 12.93
N PHE A 258 -12.05 -1.61 13.70
CA PHE A 258 -11.43 -2.92 13.90
C PHE A 258 -11.77 -3.45 15.29
N SER A 259 -12.02 -4.75 15.42
CA SER A 259 -12.37 -5.40 16.69
C SER A 259 -11.58 -6.69 16.88
N GLN A 260 -10.71 -6.74 17.89
CA GLN A 260 -9.93 -7.92 18.23
C GLN A 260 -9.90 -8.14 19.74
N ASN A 261 -10.13 -9.37 20.20
CA ASN A 261 -10.07 -9.75 21.62
C ASN A 261 -10.95 -8.89 22.56
N GLY A 262 -12.08 -8.38 22.05
CA GLY A 262 -12.99 -7.51 22.81
C GLY A 262 -12.58 -6.03 22.84
N GLU A 263 -11.42 -5.68 22.26
CA GLU A 263 -11.01 -4.29 22.06
C GLU A 263 -11.45 -3.79 20.69
N THR A 264 -11.93 -2.55 20.62
CA THR A 264 -12.30 -1.88 19.37
C THR A 264 -11.41 -0.67 19.13
N THR A 265 -10.99 -0.49 17.88
CA THR A 265 -10.21 0.68 17.45
C THR A 265 -10.89 1.30 16.23
N VAL A 266 -11.11 2.61 16.29
CA VAL A 266 -11.75 3.37 15.20
C VAL A 266 -10.73 4.29 14.55
N PHE A 267 -10.69 4.29 13.22
CA PHE A 267 -9.92 5.22 12.41
C PHE A 267 -10.85 6.00 11.49
N GLU A 268 -10.62 7.29 11.36
CA GLU A 268 -11.35 8.15 10.43
C GLU A 268 -10.35 8.74 9.45
N GLN A 269 -10.67 8.65 8.16
CA GLN A 269 -9.84 9.18 7.09
C GLN A 269 -10.68 10.01 6.13
N GLU A 270 -10.21 11.22 5.84
CA GLU A 270 -10.74 12.05 4.77
C GLU A 270 -9.84 11.89 3.54
N ILE A 271 -10.43 11.46 2.42
CA ILE A 271 -9.71 11.20 1.19
C ILE A 271 -10.19 12.23 0.15
N PRO A 272 -9.35 13.19 -0.24
CA PRO A 272 -9.70 14.11 -1.30
C PRO A 272 -9.71 13.36 -2.64
N VAL A 273 -10.83 13.49 -3.35
CA VAL A 273 -11.01 12.96 -4.71
C VAL A 273 -11.24 14.13 -5.67
N VAL A 274 -10.69 14.02 -6.88
CA VAL A 274 -10.84 15.07 -7.89
C VAL A 274 -12.29 15.06 -8.37
N ASN A 275 -12.98 16.21 -8.38
CA ASN A 275 -14.34 16.33 -8.94
C ASN A 275 -14.42 17.32 -10.10
N VAL A 276 -13.26 17.76 -10.61
CA VAL A 276 -13.17 18.70 -11.73
C VAL A 276 -12.58 17.99 -12.95
N PRO A 277 -13.35 17.89 -14.05
CA PRO A 277 -12.86 17.36 -15.30
C PRO A 277 -11.91 18.29 -16.03
#